data_AF-A0A2V9PQJ8-F1
#
_entry.id   AF-A0A2V9PQJ8-F1
#
_cell.length_a   1.000
_cell.length_b   1.000
_cell.length_c   1.000
_cell.angle_alpha   90.00
_cell.angle_beta   90.00
_cell.angle_gamma   90.00
#
_symmetry.space_group_name_H-M   'P 1'
#
loop_
_entity.id
_entity.type
_entity.pdbx_description
1 polymer ?
#
loop_
_entity_poly.entity_id
_entity_poly.type
_entity_poly.pdbx_seq_one_letter_code
_entity_poly.pdbx_strand_id
1 'polypeptide(L)' 'MTRQVEFFRALGQRIRQLRKKEGYSQEDMIGFGFSARHWQQIEAGRPITLTTLLRICDTFRVKPEQLVGRLYRA' A
#
# COMPACT_ATOMS: atom_id res chain seq x y z
N MET A 1 -3.19 10.06 -17.98
CA MET A 1 -3.22 10.11 -16.50
C MET A 1 -2.00 10.89 -16.03
N THR A 2 -2.02 11.52 -14.85
CA THR A 2 -0.81 12.17 -14.32
C THR A 2 0.13 11.12 -13.73
N ARG A 3 1.44 11.39 -13.72
CA ARG A 3 2.46 10.49 -13.13
C ARG A 3 2.15 10.13 -11.67
N GLN A 4 1.54 11.06 -10.94
CA GLN A 4 1.10 10.83 -9.57
C GLN A 4 0.02 9.75 -9.49
N VAL A 5 -0.96 9.76 -10.39
CA VAL A 5 -2.01 8.74 -10.42
C VAL A 5 -1.43 7.37 -10.79
N GLU A 6 -0.49 7.31 -11.73
CA GLU A 6 0.21 6.08 -12.10
C GLU A 6 1.03 5.50 -10.94
N PHE A 7 1.72 6.38 -10.20
CA PHE A 7 2.46 6.01 -9.00
C PHE A 7 1.55 5.36 -7.95
N PHE A 8 0.44 6.01 -7.58
CA PHE A 8 -0.44 5.47 -6.55
C PHE A 8 -1.16 4.19 -7.01
N ARG A 9 -1.50 4.08 -8.30
CA ARG A 9 -2.03 2.82 -8.86
C ARG A 9 -1.01 1.69 -8.70
N ALA A 10 0.24 1.92 -9.05
CA ALA A 10 1.29 0.91 -8.93
C ALA A 10 1.61 0.57 -7.47
N LEU A 11 1.63 1.56 -6.59
CA LEU A 11 1.81 1.38 -5.15
C LEU A 11 0.69 0.51 -4.55
N GLY A 12 -0.57 0.83 -4.86
CA GLY A 12 -1.73 0.05 -4.42
C GLY A 12 -1.67 -1.41 -4.86
N GLN A 13 -1.25 -1.68 -6.11
CA GLN A 13 -1.05 -3.05 -6.59
C GLN A 13 0.07 -3.78 -5.84
N ARG A 14 1.20 -3.11 -5.58
CA ARG A 14 2.31 -3.70 -4.83
C ARG A 14 1.92 -4.03 -3.39
N ILE A 15 1.19 -3.13 -2.72
CA ILE A 15 0.66 -3.36 -1.36
C ILE A 15 -0.31 -4.54 -1.36
N ARG A 16 -1.19 -4.64 -2.37
CA ARG A 16 -2.11 -5.77 -2.53
C ARG A 16 -1.37 -7.10 -2.70
N GLN A 17 -0.29 -7.12 -3.48
CA GLN A 17 0.54 -8.31 -3.66
C GLN A 17 1.20 -8.71 -2.35
N LEU A 18 1.73 -7.75 -1.60
CA LEU A 18 2.36 -7.98 -0.30
C LEU A 18 1.37 -8.60 0.69
N ARG A 19 0.16 -8.03 0.81
CA ARG A 19 -0.90 -8.59 1.66
C ARG A 19 -1.22 -10.03 1.29
N LYS A 20 -1.44 -10.30 0.00
CA LYS A 20 -1.75 -11.65 -0.49
C LYS A 20 -0.61 -12.64 -0.25
N LYS A 21 0.65 -12.19 -0.37
CA LYS A 21 1.83 -13.02 -0.12
C LYS A 21 1.89 -13.50 1.34
N GLU A 22 1.50 -12.65 2.28
CA GLU A 22 1.40 -13.00 3.70
C GLU A 22 0.11 -13.77 4.05
N GLY A 23 -0.74 -14.07 3.07
CA GLY A 23 -1.98 -14.85 3.28
C GLY A 23 -3.15 -14.07 3.87
N TYR A 24 -3.03 -12.75 4.04
CA TYR A 24 -4.06 -11.94 4.69
C TYR A 24 -5.24 -11.59 3.76
N SER A 25 -6.45 -11.67 4.31
CA SER A 25 -7.67 -11.08 3.76
C SER A 25 -7.66 -9.54 3.88
N GLN A 26 -8.60 -8.84 3.23
CA GLN A 26 -8.73 -7.40 3.46
C GLN A 26 -9.25 -7.08 4.88
N GLU A 27 -10.01 -7.99 5.48
CA GLU A 27 -10.56 -7.83 6.84
C GLU A 27 -9.48 -8.02 7.91
N ASP A 28 -8.49 -8.88 7.66
CA ASP A 28 -7.36 -9.11 8.57
C ASP A 28 -6.57 -7.81 8.83
N MET A 29 -6.63 -6.86 7.89
CA MET A 29 -6.00 -5.55 8.03
C MET A 29 -6.59 -4.71 9.16
N ILE A 30 -7.80 -5.05 9.63
CA ILE A 30 -8.39 -4.46 10.84
C ILE A 30 -7.55 -4.82 12.07
N GLY A 31 -6.99 -6.03 12.14
CA GLY A 31 -6.09 -6.46 13.22
C GLY A 31 -4.80 -5.64 13.29
N PHE A 32 -4.37 -5.06 12.16
CA PHE A 32 -3.24 -4.13 12.09
C PHE A 32 -3.66 -2.66 12.30
N GLY A 33 -4.93 -2.44 12.64
CA GLY A 33 -5.56 -1.16 12.99
C GLY A 33 -5.83 -0.24 11.80
N PHE A 34 -6.01 -0.81 10.61
CA PHE A 34 -6.65 -0.12 9.48
C PHE A 34 -8.17 -0.31 9.55
N SER A 35 -8.94 0.52 8.83
CA SER A 35 -10.32 0.15 8.51
C SER A 35 -10.37 -0.59 7.18
N ALA A 36 -11.31 -1.52 7.00
CA ALA A 36 -11.47 -2.26 5.75
C ALA A 36 -11.63 -1.33 4.53
N ARG A 37 -12.43 -0.27 4.67
CA ARG A 37 -12.64 0.74 3.62
C ARG A 37 -11.35 1.49 3.28
N HIS A 38 -10.58 1.92 4.29
CA HIS A 38 -9.31 2.58 4.06
C HIS A 38 -8.34 1.63 3.35
N TRP A 39 -8.27 0.37 3.77
CA TRP A 39 -7.45 -0.64 3.12
C TRP A 39 -7.80 -0.85 1.64
N GLN A 40 -9.10 -0.96 1.34
CA GLN A 40 -9.58 -1.06 -0.04
C GLN A 40 -9.19 0.17 -0.89
N GLN A 41 -9.25 1.37 -0.32
CA GLN A 41 -8.83 2.60 -1.00
C GLN A 41 -7.33 2.61 -1.30
N ILE A 42 -6.50 2.13 -0.37
CA ILE A 42 -5.05 1.98 -0.57
C ILE A 42 -4.79 1.04 -1.75
N GLU A 43 -5.41 -0.14 -1.78
CA GLU A 43 -5.22 -1.11 -2.87
C GLU A 43 -5.79 -0.63 -4.22
N ALA A 44 -6.81 0.22 -4.19
CA ALA A 44 -7.35 0.88 -5.37
C ALA A 44 -6.46 2.02 -5.90
N GLY A 45 -5.38 2.36 -5.19
CA GLY A 45 -4.44 3.41 -5.59
C GLY A 45 -4.93 4.82 -5.28
N ARG A 46 -5.73 4.99 -4.23
CA ARG A 46 -5.99 6.33 -3.68
C ARG A 46 -4.69 6.89 -3.06
N PRO A 47 -4.45 8.21 -3.15
CA PRO A 47 -3.33 8.83 -2.46
C PRO A 47 -3.37 8.55 -0.95
N ILE A 48 -2.21 8.30 -0.38
CA ILE A 48 -2.01 8.04 1.06
C ILE A 48 -1.03 9.05 1.65
N THR A 49 -1.06 9.22 2.95
CA THR A 49 -0.05 10.01 3.67
C THR A 49 1.24 9.20 3.87
N LEU A 50 2.34 9.90 4.16
CA LEU A 50 3.60 9.25 4.52
C LEU A 50 3.44 8.39 5.80
N THR A 51 2.65 8.84 6.77
CA THR A 51 2.33 8.07 7.98
C THR A 51 1.67 6.73 7.65
N THR A 52 0.71 6.71 6.71
CA THR A 52 0.09 5.47 6.24
C THR A 52 1.10 4.56 5.54
N LEU A 53 2.00 5.10 4.71
CA LEU A 53 3.07 4.33 4.08
C LEU A 53 3.97 3.65 5.12
N LEU A 54 4.44 4.39 6.13
CA LEU A 54 5.31 3.86 7.18
C LEU A 54 4.60 2.77 8.01
N ARG A 55 3.32 2.97 8.33
CA ARG A 55 2.53 1.94 9.02
C ARG A 55 2.41 0.64 8.22
N ILE A 56 2.27 0.74 6.89
CA ILE A 56 2.27 -0.43 6.00
C ILE A 56 3.65 -1.10 6.03
N CYS A 57 4.73 -0.32 6.01
CA CYS A 57 6.10 -0.83 6.13
C CYS A 57 6.27 -1.64 7.42
N ASP A 58 5.81 -1.11 8.56
CA ASP A 58 5.88 -1.80 9.85
C ASP A 58 5.05 -3.09 9.87
N THR A 59 3.83 -3.02 9.31
CA THR A 59 2.90 -4.16 9.25
C THR A 59 3.49 -5.35 8.50
N PHE A 60 4.16 -5.09 7.37
CA PHE A 60 4.74 -6.13 6.53
C PHE A 60 6.25 -6.32 6.73
N ARG A 61 6.84 -5.61 7.69
CA ARG A 61 8.29 -5.63 7.98
C ARG A 61 9.15 -5.39 6.73
N VAL A 62 8.73 -4.44 5.90
CA VAL A 62 9.44 -4.03 4.68
C VAL A 62 9.96 -2.60 4.83
N LYS A 63 11.05 -2.27 4.14
CA LYS A 63 11.56 -0.90 4.08
C LYS A 63 10.78 -0.06 3.05
N PRO A 64 10.66 1.26 3.23
CA PRO A 64 9.97 2.14 2.28
C PRO A 64 10.45 1.99 0.83
N GLU A 65 11.77 1.80 0.62
CA GLU A 65 12.35 1.65 -0.73
C GLU A 65 11.80 0.41 -1.46
N GLN A 66 11.41 -0.64 -0.73
CA GLN A 66 10.79 -1.83 -1.31
C GLN A 66 9.37 -1.55 -1.81
N LEU A 67 8.64 -0.63 -1.15
CA LEU A 67 7.31 -0.21 -1.60
C LEU A 67 7.38 0.83 -2.73
N VAL A 68 8.17 1.89 -2.57
CA VAL A 68 8.16 3.03 -3.51
C VAL A 68 9.19 2.91 -4.63
N GLY A 69 10.18 2.05 -4.46
CA GLY A 69 11.29 1.89 -5.38
C GLY A 69 10.83 1.61 -6.81
N ARG A 70 11.40 2.38 -7.74
CA ARG A 70 11.17 2.30 -9.19
C ARG A 70 9.73 2.64 -9.63
N LEU A 71 8.85 3.08 -8.73
CA LEU A 71 7.46 3.46 -9.06
C LEU A 71 7.32 4.88 -9.58
N TYR A 72 8.27 5.77 -9.27
CA TYR A 72 8.29 7.15 -9.74
C TYR A 72 9.53 7.36 -10.60
N ARG A 73 9.37 7.33 -11.93
CA ARG A 73 10.46 7.53 -12.90
C ARG A 73 10.33 8.92 -13.54
N ALA A 74 11.48 9.59 -13.69
CA ALA A 74 11.60 10.87 -14.38
C ALA A 74 11.50 10.69 -15.90
#